data_AF-A0A2I1RBG7-F1
#
_entry.id   AF-A0A2I1RBG7-F1
#
_cell.length_a   1.000
_cell.length_b   1.000
_cell.length_c   1.000
_cell.angle_alpha   90.00
_cell.angle_beta   90.00
_cell.angle_gamma   90.00
#
_symmetry.space_group_name_H-M   'P 1'
#
loop_
_entity.id
_entity.type
_entity.pdbx_description
1 polymer ?
#
loop_
_entity_poly.entity_id
_entity_poly.type
_entity_poly.pdbx_seq_one_letter_code
_entity_poly.pdbx_strand_id
1 'polypeptide(L)' 'MNNAVVGLFAGLLLALAAVAGGLAGFLLAVVLGAAGLVLGLNRDGAIDLGALLRSRGRG' A
#
# COMPACT_ATOMS: atom_id res chain seq x y z
N MET A 1 3.65 6.02 16.08
CA MET A 1 3.18 7.26 15.44
C MET A 1 1.89 7.71 16.13
N ASN A 2 1.65 9.01 16.29
CA ASN A 2 0.45 9.54 16.96
C ASN A 2 -0.78 9.47 16.02
N ASN A 3 -1.95 9.09 16.54
CA ASN A 3 -3.19 8.95 15.76
C ASN A 3 -3.61 10.25 15.07
N ALA A 4 -3.34 11.42 15.68
CA ALA A 4 -3.64 12.70 15.05
C ALA A 4 -2.79 12.94 13.78
N VAL A 5 -1.52 12.54 13.81
CA VAL A 5 -0.61 12.66 12.66
C VAL A 5 -1.04 11.69 11.56
N VAL A 6 -1.42 10.45 11.92
CA VAL A 6 -1.95 9.47 10.97
C VAL A 6 -3.22 9.99 10.30
N GLY A 7 -4.15 10.55 11.08
CA GLY A 7 -5.39 11.13 10.56
C GLY A 7 -5.15 12.30 9.61
N LEU A 8 -4.21 13.19 9.93
CA LEU A 8 -3.83 14.32 9.08
C LEU A 8 -3.33 13.86 7.71
N PHE A 9 -2.39 12.91 7.68
CA PHE A 9 -1.86 12.40 6.42
C PHE A 9 -2.91 11.63 5.62
N ALA A 10 -3.72 10.80 6.28
CA ALA A 10 -4.80 10.07 5.62
C ALA A 10 -5.80 11.02 4.94
N GLY A 11 -6.24 12.07 5.65
CA GLY A 11 -7.17 13.06 5.12
C GLY A 11 -6.59 13.88 3.96
N LEU A 12 -5.34 14.31 4.07
CA LEU A 12 -4.67 15.07 3.01
C LEU A 12 -4.52 14.25 1.72
N LEU A 13 -4.12 12.98 1.84
CA LEU A 13 -3.99 12.08 0.70
C LEU A 13 -5.34 11.79 0.04
N LEU A 14 -6.40 11.61 0.84
CA LEU A 14 -7.76 11.42 0.33
C LEU A 14 -8.25 12.66 -0.44
N ALA A 15 -7.99 13.86 0.08
CA ALA A 15 -8.35 15.11 -0.59
C ALA A 15 -7.60 15.28 -1.92
N LEU A 16 -6.30 14.99 -1.96
CA LEU A 16 -5.50 15.04 -3.19
C LEU A 16 -6.01 14.06 -4.23
N ALA A 17 -6.36 12.83 -3.83
CA ALA A 17 -6.90 11.84 -4.75
C ALA A 17 -8.26 12.27 -5.32
N ALA A 18 -9.11 12.87 -4.48
CA ALA A 18 -10.40 13.42 -4.91
C ALA A 18 -10.25 14.60 -5.87
N VAL A 19 -9.30 15.51 -5.64
CA VAL A 19 -9.04 16.66 -6.53
C VAL A 19 -8.38 16.22 -7.84
N ALA A 20 -7.44 15.28 -7.80
CA ALA A 20 -6.71 14.84 -8.99
C ALA A 20 -7.55 13.98 -9.95
N GLY A 21 -8.56 13.25 -9.46
CA GLY A 21 -9.34 12.36 -10.32
C GLY A 21 -10.66 11.84 -9.73
N GLY A 22 -11.18 12.46 -8.66
CA GLY A 22 -12.41 12.03 -8.00
C GLY A 22 -12.33 10.60 -7.45
N LEU A 23 -13.43 9.87 -7.50
CA LEU A 23 -13.50 8.47 -7.02
C LEU A 23 -12.57 7.55 -7.81
N ALA A 24 -12.45 7.73 -9.13
CA ALA A 24 -11.55 6.94 -9.97
C ALA A 24 -10.08 7.17 -9.60
N GLY A 25 -9.69 8.44 -9.39
CA GLY A 25 -8.35 8.80 -8.89
C GLY A 25 -8.05 8.22 -7.50
N PHE A 26 -9.04 8.22 -6.61
CA PHE A 26 -8.94 7.57 -5.29
C PHE A 26 -8.70 6.06 -5.38
N LEU A 27 -9.48 5.33 -6.19
CA LEU A 27 -9.29 3.90 -6.37
C LEU A 27 -7.91 3.59 -6.96
N LEU A 28 -7.46 4.39 -7.94
CA LEU A 28 -6.13 4.26 -8.54
C LEU A 28 -5.03 4.48 -7.49
N ALA A 29 -5.18 5.51 -6.65
CA ALA A 29 -4.25 5.81 -5.56
C ALA A 29 -4.19 4.70 -4.50
N VAL A 30 -5.33 4.11 -4.14
CA VAL A 30 -5.39 2.96 -3.22
C VAL A 30 -4.66 1.75 -3.81
N VAL A 31 -4.90 1.44 -5.09
CA VAL A 31 -4.24 0.31 -5.77
C VAL A 31 -2.72 0.51 -5.84
N LEU A 32 -2.25 1.69 -6.26
CA LEU A 32 -0.81 1.98 -6.29
C LEU A 32 -0.19 1.98 -4.89
N GLY A 33 -0.86 2.57 -3.91
CA GLY A 33 -0.38 2.62 -2.53
C GLY A 33 -0.26 1.21 -1.92
N ALA A 34 -1.25 0.36 -2.15
CA ALA A 34 -1.21 -1.04 -1.72
C ALA A 34 -0.10 -1.82 -2.44
N ALA A 35 0.07 -1.63 -3.76
CA ALA A 35 1.15 -2.26 -4.51
C ALA A 35 2.53 -1.82 -4.01
N GLY A 36 2.72 -0.53 -3.77
CA GLY A 36 3.95 0.03 -3.20
C GLY A 36 4.25 -0.51 -1.80
N LEU A 37 3.23 -0.62 -0.94
CA LEU A 37 3.35 -1.21 0.40
C LEU A 37 3.81 -2.68 0.31
N VAL A 38 3.16 -3.49 -0.52
CA VAL A 38 3.52 -4.90 -0.70
C VAL A 38 4.95 -5.03 -1.23
N LEU A 39 5.34 -4.22 -2.22
CA LEU A 39 6.71 -4.21 -2.76
C LEU A 39 7.75 -3.76 -1.72
N GLY A 40 7.41 -2.80 -0.86
CA GLY A 40 8.26 -2.35 0.25
C GLY A 40 8.46 -3.45 1.28
N LEU A 41 7.36 -4.03 1.77
CA LEU A 41 7.39 -5.13 2.74
C LEU A 41 8.16 -6.35 2.23
N ASN A 42 8.14 -6.58 0.91
CA ASN A 42 8.96 -7.62 0.27
C ASN A 42 10.46 -7.32 0.30
N ARG A 43 10.85 -6.08 0.03
CA ARG A 43 12.26 -5.67 0.07
C ARG A 43 12.79 -5.62 1.50
N ASP A 44 11.94 -5.23 2.45
CA ASP A 44 12.28 -5.16 3.86
C ASP A 44 12.37 -6.56 4.52
N GLY A 45 12.07 -7.63 3.77
CA GLY A 45 12.07 -9.01 4.26
C GLY A 45 10.94 -9.33 5.24
N ALA A 46 10.04 -8.37 5.49
CA ALA A 46 8.86 -8.53 6.34
C ALA A 46 7.82 -9.47 5.69
N ILE A 47 7.77 -9.49 4.36
CA ILE A 47 7.01 -10.45 3.57
C ILE A 47 8.01 -11.16 2.66
N ASP A 48 8.41 -12.38 2.99
CA ASP A 48 9.24 -13.19 2.11
C ASP A 48 8.34 -13.93 1.09
N LEU A 49 7.95 -13.23 0.01
CA LEU A 49 7.25 -13.89 -1.11
C LEU A 49 8.11 -15.00 -1.74
N GLY A 50 9.43 -14.97 -1.59
CA GLY A 50 10.35 -16.01 -2.07
C GLY A 50 10.23 -17.30 -1.25
N ALA A 51 10.13 -17.21 0.07
CA ALA A 51 9.86 -18.35 0.95
C ALA A 51 8.45 -18.93 0.72
N LEU A 52 7.44 -18.07 0.58
CA LEU A 52 6.07 -18.48 0.25
C LEU A 52 5.98 -19.20 -1.10
N LEU A 53 6.74 -18.75 -2.11
CA LEU A 53 6.79 -19.39 -3.43
C LEU A 53 7.61 -20.68 -3.43
N ARG A 54 8.70 -20.76 -2.65
CA ARG A 54 9.54 -21.96 -2.50
C ARG A 54 8.85 -23.08 -1.71
N SER A 55 8.00 -22.74 -0.74
CA SER A 55 7.22 -23.73 0.02
C SER A 55 6.21 -24.49 -0.84
N ARG A 56 5.82 -23.95 -2.01
CA ARG A 56 4.87 -24.58 -2.93
C ARG A 56 5.52 -25.50 -3.98
N GLY A 57 6.85 -25.59 -3.99
CA GLY A 57 7.64 -26.39 -4.94
C GLY A 57 8.17 -27.72 -4.41
N ARG A 58 7.68 -28.22 -3.26
CA ARG A 58 8.06 -29.54 -2.72
C ARG A 58 6.79 -30.34 -2.42
N GLY A 59 6.21 -30.91 -3.48
CA GLY A 59 5.27 -32.02 -3.45
C GLY A 59 5.86 -33.15 -4.25
#